data_AF-A0A520U191-F1
#
_entry.id   AF-A0A520U191-F1
#
_cell.length_a   1.000
_cell.length_b   1.000
_cell.length_c   1.000
_cell.angle_alpha   90.00
_cell.angle_beta   90.00
_cell.angle_gamma   90.00
#
_symmetry.space_group_name_H-M   'P 1'
#
loop_
_entity.id
_entity.type
_entity.pdbx_description
1 polymer ?
#
loop_
_entity_poly.entity_id
_entity_poly.type
_entity_poly.pdbx_seq_one_letter_code
_entity_poly.pdbx_strand_id
1 'polypeptide(L)'
;MQRVIFSLLIFLVSYTSFSQQKYVTEEEFNEKISWLEVHETHLYLKDVLRKVPGATNSTNNWLVDGILYTSSPPMLYASQIKYIEVVNNILQGNMCQCNLIVKTIVTEKELVSRKNILNRLNKNIVEEPKKKKKKKKKKKS
;
A
#
# COMPACT_ATOMS: atom_id res chain seq x y z
N MET A 1 50.64 -13.12 -11.54
CA MET A 1 49.43 -13.58 -10.83
C MET A 1 48.73 -12.40 -10.12
N GLN A 2 48.22 -11.42 -10.86
CA GLN A 2 47.63 -10.21 -10.26
C GLN A 2 46.24 -9.87 -10.83
N ARG A 3 45.90 -10.42 -11.99
CA ARG A 3 44.61 -10.22 -12.68
C ARG A 3 43.48 -11.11 -12.15
N VAL A 4 43.80 -12.25 -11.53
CA VAL A 4 42.80 -13.21 -11.03
C VAL A 4 42.19 -12.75 -9.69
N ILE A 5 42.98 -12.09 -8.85
CA ILE A 5 42.55 -11.61 -7.52
C ILE A 5 41.50 -10.48 -7.65
N PHE A 6 41.64 -9.61 -8.65
CA PHE A 6 40.68 -8.53 -8.89
C PHE A 6 39.29 -9.03 -9.34
N SER A 7 39.22 -10.16 -10.06
CA SER A 7 37.92 -10.73 -10.49
C SER A 7 37.15 -11.38 -9.34
N LEU A 8 37.84 -12.03 -8.39
CA LEU A 8 37.21 -12.64 -7.21
C LEU A 8 36.59 -11.60 -6.26
N LEU A 9 37.18 -10.40 -6.16
CA LEU A 9 36.62 -9.31 -5.37
C LEU A 9 35.30 -8.76 -5.93
N ILE A 10 35.14 -8.70 -7.26
CA ILE A 10 33.91 -8.21 -7.91
C ILE A 10 32.74 -9.18 -7.65
N PHE A 11 33.00 -10.49 -7.62
CA PHE A 11 31.98 -11.47 -7.27
C PHE A 11 31.59 -11.45 -5.79
N LEU A 12 32.48 -11.08 -4.85
CA LEU A 12 32.14 -11.04 -3.43
C LEU A 12 31.25 -9.84 -3.05
N VAL A 13 31.32 -8.72 -3.78
CA VAL A 13 30.55 -7.50 -3.48
C VAL A 13 29.07 -7.64 -3.88
N SER A 14 28.75 -8.51 -4.84
CA SER A 14 27.37 -8.70 -5.32
C SER A 14 26.50 -9.58 -4.43
N TYR A 15 27.05 -10.31 -3.45
CA TYR A 15 26.28 -11.24 -2.61
C TYR A 15 25.60 -10.62 -1.38
N THR A 16 25.92 -9.38 -0.98
CA THR A 16 25.48 -8.86 0.33
C THR A 16 24.34 -7.86 0.29
N SER A 17 23.70 -7.63 -0.86
CA SER A 17 22.56 -6.70 -0.96
C SER A 17 21.20 -7.36 -0.80
N PHE A 18 21.09 -8.46 -0.04
CA PHE A 18 19.79 -8.99 0.36
C PHE A 18 19.23 -8.12 1.49
N SER A 19 18.61 -7.00 1.13
CA SER A 19 17.85 -6.18 2.07
C SER A 19 16.67 -7.02 2.60
N GLN A 20 16.74 -7.43 3.86
CA GLN A 20 15.62 -8.09 4.53
C GLN A 20 14.41 -7.14 4.50
N GLN A 21 13.36 -7.52 3.76
CA GLN A 21 12.10 -6.76 3.79
C GLN A 21 11.44 -6.93 5.15
N LYS A 22 11.37 -5.83 5.91
CA LYS A 22 10.62 -5.78 7.17
C LYS A 22 9.11 -5.78 6.87
N TYR A 23 8.45 -6.86 7.27
CA TYR A 23 6.99 -6.99 7.24
C TYR A 23 6.36 -6.40 8.50
N VAL A 24 5.13 -5.90 8.35
CA VAL A 24 4.37 -5.26 9.42
C VAL A 24 3.50 -6.31 10.13
N THR A 25 3.58 -6.37 11.46
CA THR A 25 2.73 -7.27 12.26
C THR A 25 1.29 -6.76 12.32
N GLU A 26 0.38 -7.56 12.86
CA GLU A 26 -1.02 -7.12 13.02
C GLU A 26 -1.15 -6.01 14.08
N GLU A 27 -0.38 -6.11 15.17
CA GLU A 27 -0.33 -5.10 16.22
C GLU A 27 0.22 -3.77 15.70
N GLU A 28 1.37 -3.81 15.00
CA GLU A 28 1.96 -2.61 14.38
C GLU A 28 1.01 -1.97 13.36
N PHE A 29 0.22 -2.77 12.64
CA PHE A 29 -0.78 -2.25 11.70
C PHE A 29 -1.92 -1.57 12.43
N ASN A 30 -2.53 -2.23 13.43
CA ASN A 30 -3.68 -1.72 14.17
C ASN A 30 -3.35 -0.45 14.99
N GLU A 31 -2.10 -0.31 15.44
CA GLU A 31 -1.61 0.93 16.05
C GLU A 31 -1.59 2.09 15.04
N LYS A 32 -1.09 1.83 13.82
CA LYS A 32 -0.87 2.87 12.81
C LYS A 32 -2.13 3.22 12.02
N ILE A 33 -2.97 2.24 11.67
CA ILE A 33 -4.11 2.39 10.77
C ILE A 33 -5.37 1.82 11.43
N SER A 34 -6.41 2.65 11.50
CA SER A 34 -7.77 2.23 11.83
C SER A 34 -8.76 2.81 10.82
N TRP A 35 -9.19 2.00 9.85
CA TRP A 35 -10.11 2.45 8.78
C TRP A 35 -11.51 1.83 8.88
N LEU A 36 -11.63 0.71 9.60
CA LEU A 36 -12.89 0.02 9.86
C LEU A 36 -13.49 0.44 11.19
N GLU A 37 -14.81 0.34 11.30
CA GLU A 37 -15.51 0.40 12.59
C GLU A 37 -15.51 -0.98 13.23
N VAL A 38 -15.66 -1.03 14.56
CA VAL A 38 -15.64 -2.30 15.32
C VAL A 38 -16.66 -3.30 14.76
N HIS A 39 -17.86 -2.82 14.42
CA HIS A 39 -18.93 -3.64 13.84
C HIS A 39 -18.72 -3.98 12.36
N GLU A 40 -17.66 -3.49 11.71
CA GLU A 40 -17.35 -3.79 10.30
C GLU A 40 -16.22 -4.82 10.18
N THR A 41 -15.54 -5.15 11.27
CA THR A 41 -14.38 -6.07 11.27
C THR A 41 -14.71 -7.50 10.81
N HIS A 42 -15.97 -7.91 10.95
CA HIS A 42 -16.48 -9.21 10.53
C HIS A 42 -17.09 -9.20 9.11
N LEU A 43 -17.17 -8.02 8.47
CA LEU A 43 -17.72 -7.90 7.13
C LEU A 43 -16.69 -8.31 6.08
N TYR A 44 -17.17 -8.82 4.95
CA TYR A 44 -16.30 -9.07 3.80
C TYR A 44 -15.85 -7.76 3.19
N LEU A 45 -14.66 -7.78 2.58
CA LEU A 45 -14.06 -6.61 1.94
C LEU A 45 -14.99 -5.98 0.90
N LYS A 46 -15.73 -6.80 0.14
CA LYS A 46 -16.70 -6.35 -0.87
C LYS A 46 -17.82 -5.49 -0.26
N ASP A 47 -18.24 -5.77 0.98
CA ASP A 47 -19.39 -5.13 1.61
C ASP A 47 -19.03 -3.74 2.16
N VAL A 48 -17.73 -3.52 2.42
CA VAL A 48 -17.18 -2.23 2.87
C VAL A 48 -16.48 -1.46 1.74
N LEU A 49 -16.40 -2.02 0.53
CA LEU A 49 -15.66 -1.46 -0.60
C LEU A 49 -16.10 -0.05 -0.99
N ARG A 50 -17.37 0.30 -0.75
CA ARG A 50 -17.92 1.65 -0.93
C ARG A 50 -17.13 2.74 -0.18
N LYS A 51 -16.35 2.39 0.86
CA LYS A 51 -15.48 3.32 1.59
C LYS A 51 -14.19 3.63 0.83
N VAL A 52 -13.76 2.78 -0.09
CA VAL A 52 -12.50 2.90 -0.85
C VAL A 52 -12.75 3.82 -2.05
N PRO A 53 -12.22 5.06 -2.06
CA PRO A 53 -12.49 6.00 -3.14
C PRO A 53 -11.91 5.51 -4.46
N GLY A 54 -12.74 5.46 -5.50
CA GLY A 54 -12.36 4.93 -6.81
C GLY A 54 -12.62 3.42 -6.97
N ALA A 55 -12.99 2.72 -5.90
CA ALA A 55 -13.55 1.37 -5.99
C ALA A 55 -15.08 1.43 -5.92
N THR A 56 -15.73 0.54 -6.66
CA THR A 56 -17.19 0.37 -6.71
C THR A 56 -17.55 -1.10 -6.52
N ASN A 57 -18.81 -1.40 -6.18
CA ASN A 57 -19.29 -2.78 -6.07
C ASN A 57 -19.19 -3.57 -7.39
N SER A 58 -19.05 -2.89 -8.53
CA SER A 58 -18.84 -3.48 -9.85
C SER A 58 -17.36 -3.62 -10.23
N THR A 59 -16.44 -3.33 -9.30
CA THR A 59 -15.00 -3.45 -9.55
C THR A 59 -14.65 -4.91 -9.71
N ASN A 60 -14.05 -5.24 -10.86
CA ASN A 60 -13.61 -6.58 -11.24
C ASN A 60 -12.09 -6.60 -11.39
N ASN A 61 -11.50 -7.79 -11.55
CA ASN A 61 -10.04 -7.97 -11.70
C ASN A 61 -9.25 -7.48 -10.48
N TRP A 62 -9.35 -8.24 -9.38
CA TRP A 62 -8.70 -7.99 -8.10
C TRP A 62 -7.38 -8.77 -8.04
N LEU A 63 -6.28 -8.09 -7.79
CA LEU A 63 -5.01 -8.74 -7.49
C LEU A 63 -4.84 -8.82 -5.98
N VAL A 64 -5.06 -10.01 -5.40
CA VAL A 64 -4.95 -10.26 -3.96
C VAL A 64 -3.68 -11.06 -3.71
N ASP A 65 -2.69 -10.46 -3.04
CA ASP A 65 -1.41 -11.10 -2.69
C ASP A 65 -0.72 -11.81 -3.90
N GLY A 66 -0.92 -11.28 -5.11
CA GLY A 66 -0.35 -11.81 -6.35
C GLY A 66 -1.27 -12.75 -7.15
N ILE A 67 -2.43 -13.11 -6.61
CA ILE A 67 -3.44 -13.93 -7.31
C ILE A 67 -4.49 -13.02 -7.94
N LEU A 68 -4.74 -13.20 -9.24
CA LEU A 68 -5.75 -12.42 -9.97
C LEU A 68 -7.13 -13.12 -9.89
N TYR A 69 -8.12 -12.38 -9.37
CA TYR A 69 -9.52 -12.77 -9.33
C TYR A 69 -10.32 -11.91 -10.28
N THR A 70 -11.03 -12.51 -11.25
CA THR A 70 -11.84 -11.76 -12.22
C THR A 70 -13.06 -11.09 -11.58
N SER A 71 -13.53 -11.63 -10.46
CA SER A 71 -14.60 -11.07 -9.63
C SER A 71 -14.14 -10.88 -8.18
N SER A 72 -15.03 -10.43 -7.30
CA SER A 72 -14.73 -10.30 -5.87
C SER A 72 -14.22 -11.64 -5.30
N PRO A 73 -13.06 -11.65 -4.62
CA PRO A 73 -12.51 -12.87 -4.04
C PRO A 73 -13.45 -13.43 -2.96
N PRO A 74 -13.69 -14.76 -2.95
CA PRO A 74 -14.55 -15.37 -1.95
C PRO A 74 -13.92 -15.27 -0.55
N MET A 75 -14.74 -14.96 0.45
CA MET A 75 -14.40 -15.06 1.89
C MET A 75 -13.23 -14.20 2.40
N LEU A 76 -12.91 -13.09 1.72
CA LEU A 76 -11.88 -12.16 2.19
C LEU A 76 -12.48 -11.12 3.16
N TYR A 77 -12.11 -11.18 4.43
CA TYR A 77 -12.59 -10.23 5.44
C TYR A 77 -11.88 -8.89 5.35
N ALA A 78 -12.60 -7.80 5.61
CA ALA A 78 -12.03 -6.46 5.56
C ALA A 78 -10.90 -6.25 6.58
N SER A 79 -11.02 -6.86 7.75
CA SER A 79 -10.04 -6.79 8.86
C SER A 79 -8.68 -7.38 8.51
N GLN A 80 -8.61 -8.30 7.55
CA GLN A 80 -7.35 -8.92 7.11
C GLN A 80 -6.53 -8.03 6.18
N ILE A 81 -7.13 -6.93 5.69
CA ILE A 81 -6.53 -6.12 4.63
C ILE A 81 -5.63 -5.04 5.21
N LYS A 82 -4.37 -5.06 4.78
CA LYS A 82 -3.34 -4.10 5.21
C LYS A 82 -2.94 -3.10 4.14
N TYR A 83 -3.33 -3.33 2.88
CA TYR A 83 -3.08 -2.42 1.76
C TYR A 83 -4.17 -2.51 0.71
N ILE A 84 -4.60 -1.35 0.21
CA ILE A 84 -5.48 -1.23 -0.95
C ILE A 84 -4.94 -0.16 -1.89
N GLU A 85 -4.78 -0.49 -3.17
CA GLU A 85 -4.47 0.45 -4.25
C GLU A 85 -5.46 0.26 -5.39
N VAL A 86 -6.17 1.34 -5.74
CA VAL A 86 -7.00 1.39 -6.95
C VAL A 86 -6.10 1.73 -8.14
N VAL A 87 -6.13 0.88 -9.16
CA VAL A 87 -5.28 1.00 -10.35
C VAL A 87 -6.00 1.85 -11.39
N ASN A 88 -5.62 3.13 -11.44
CA ASN A 88 -6.19 4.10 -12.38
C ASN A 88 -5.31 4.35 -13.62
N ASN A 89 -4.07 3.85 -13.62
CA ASN A 89 -3.13 4.06 -14.71
C ASN A 89 -3.20 2.88 -15.70
N ILE A 90 -3.41 3.19 -16.98
CA ILE A 90 -3.50 2.22 -18.08
C ILE A 90 -2.28 1.29 -18.12
N LEU A 91 -1.06 1.82 -17.94
CA LEU A 91 0.16 1.02 -17.99
C LEU A 91 0.19 -0.02 -16.85
N GLN A 92 -0.11 0.42 -15.64
CA GLN A 92 -0.13 -0.45 -14.47
C GLN A 92 -1.27 -1.48 -14.57
N GLY A 93 -2.44 -1.05 -15.05
CA GLY A 93 -3.58 -1.92 -15.33
C GLY A 93 -3.24 -3.00 -16.36
N ASN A 94 -2.52 -2.66 -17.42
CA ASN A 94 -2.08 -3.64 -18.43
C ASN A 94 -1.04 -4.63 -17.87
N MET A 95 -0.16 -4.19 -16.97
CA MET A 95 0.87 -5.05 -16.37
C MET A 95 0.28 -6.06 -15.38
N CYS A 96 -0.65 -5.63 -14.51
CA CYS A 96 -1.26 -6.53 -13.53
C CYS A 96 -2.56 -7.18 -14.01
N GLN A 97 -3.12 -6.70 -15.13
CA GLN A 97 -4.45 -7.03 -15.63
C GLN A 97 -5.54 -6.85 -14.56
N CYS A 98 -5.39 -5.82 -13.72
CA CYS A 98 -6.15 -5.62 -12.50
C CYS A 98 -6.62 -4.17 -12.34
N ASN A 99 -7.77 -3.97 -11.68
CA ASN A 99 -8.30 -2.64 -11.33
C ASN A 99 -8.08 -2.32 -9.84
N LEU A 100 -7.85 -3.34 -9.02
CA LEU A 100 -7.65 -3.19 -7.58
C LEU A 100 -6.56 -4.14 -7.11
N ILE A 101 -5.59 -3.61 -6.36
CA ILE A 101 -4.55 -4.40 -5.69
C ILE A 101 -4.86 -4.40 -4.20
N VAL A 102 -4.90 -5.60 -3.63
CA VAL A 102 -5.20 -5.85 -2.22
C VAL A 102 -4.09 -6.71 -1.65
N LYS A 103 -3.62 -6.38 -0.44
CA LYS A 103 -2.63 -7.22 0.26
C LYS A 103 -3.02 -7.46 1.71
N THR A 104 -2.79 -8.69 2.16
CA THR A 104 -2.95 -9.09 3.57
C THR A 104 -1.62 -9.04 4.33
N ILE A 105 -0.50 -9.15 3.61
CA ILE A 105 0.86 -9.03 4.15
C ILE A 105 1.56 -7.87 3.44
N VAL A 106 2.10 -6.95 4.23
CA VAL A 106 2.69 -5.71 3.70
C VAL A 106 4.01 -5.41 4.38
N THR A 107 4.88 -4.74 3.63
CA THR A 107 6.09 -4.13 4.17
C THR A 107 5.81 -2.74 4.72
N GLU A 108 6.72 -2.23 5.55
CA GLU A 108 6.59 -0.88 6.09
C GLU A 108 6.53 0.19 4.99
N LYS A 109 7.28 -0.01 3.89
CA LYS A 109 7.28 0.88 2.72
C LYS A 109 5.91 0.92 2.03
N GLU A 110 5.26 -0.23 1.89
CA GLU A 110 3.94 -0.32 1.30
C GLU A 110 2.88 0.26 2.22
N LEU A 111 2.99 0.01 3.53
CA LEU A 111 2.06 0.53 4.52
C LEU A 111 1.98 2.06 4.46
N VAL A 112 3.12 2.75 4.49
CA VAL A 112 3.20 4.23 4.48
C VAL A 112 3.09 4.83 3.07
N SER A 113 2.95 4.01 2.04
CA SER A 113 2.88 4.47 0.66
C SER A 113 1.68 5.38 0.43
N ARG A 114 1.87 6.45 -0.37
CA ARG A 114 0.76 7.31 -0.83
C ARG A 114 -0.24 6.59 -1.73
N LYS A 115 0.17 5.45 -2.31
CA LYS A 115 -0.71 4.57 -3.10
C LYS A 115 -1.66 3.75 -2.22
N ASN A 116 -1.29 3.50 -0.96
CA ASN A 116 -2.15 2.82 0.00
C ASN A 116 -3.31 3.73 0.39
N ILE A 117 -4.50 3.42 -0.09
CA ILE A 117 -5.72 4.17 0.17
C ILE A 117 -6.11 4.10 1.65
N LEU A 118 -5.73 3.04 2.37
CA LEU A 118 -6.03 2.92 3.80
C LEU A 118 -5.43 4.08 4.60
N ASN A 119 -4.31 4.65 4.18
CA ASN A 119 -3.75 5.85 4.80
C ASN A 119 -4.69 7.06 4.71
N ARG A 120 -5.52 7.15 3.67
CA ARG A 120 -6.50 8.24 3.51
C ARG A 120 -7.79 7.99 4.31
N LEU A 121 -8.09 6.72 4.57
CA LEU A 121 -9.26 6.30 5.35
C LEU A 121 -8.95 6.16 6.84
N ASN A 122 -7.68 6.26 7.20
CA ASN A 122 -7.21 6.10 8.56
C ASN A 122 -7.81 7.17 9.49
N LYS A 123 -8.50 6.71 10.53
CA LYS A 123 -9.13 7.53 11.57
C LYS A 123 -8.13 7.98 12.65
N ASN A 124 -6.95 7.36 12.73
CA ASN A 124 -5.90 7.73 13.68
C ASN A 124 -5.12 8.98 13.23
N ILE A 125 -5.44 9.57 12.07
CA ILE A 125 -4.82 10.82 11.63
C ILE A 125 -5.33 11.94 12.54
N VAL A 126 -4.50 12.29 13.52
CA VAL A 126 -4.62 13.58 14.20
C VAL A 126 -4.28 14.64 13.15
N GLU A 127 -5.25 15.45 12.74
CA GLU A 127 -5.00 16.57 11.84
C GLU A 127 -4.01 17.53 12.52
N GLU A 128 -2.71 17.43 12.19
CA GLU A 128 -1.79 18.48 12.59
C GLU A 128 -2.24 19.79 11.94
N PRO A 129 -2.46 20.86 12.71
CA PRO A 129 -2.96 22.11 12.17
C PRO A 129 -1.96 22.63 11.14
N LYS A 130 -2.41 22.74 9.88
CA LYS A 130 -1.61 23.25 8.76
C LYS A 130 -0.99 24.60 9.18
N LYS A 131 0.34 24.65 9.35
CA LYS A 131 1.08 25.89 9.59
C LYS A 131 0.74 26.87 8.46
N LYS A 132 -0.05 27.91 8.76
CA LYS A 132 -0.43 28.97 7.80
C LYS A 132 0.85 29.56 7.21
N LYS A 133 1.08 29.40 5.90
CA LYS A 133 2.16 30.09 5.19
C LYS A 133 1.96 31.61 5.35
N LYS A 134 2.85 32.29 6.08
CA LYS A 134 2.89 33.77 6.13
C LYS A 134 3.05 34.29 4.70
N LYS A 135 2.05 35.02 4.18
CA LYS A 135 2.14 35.73 2.90
C LYS A 135 3.32 36.71 2.99
N LYS A 136 4.37 36.53 2.18
CA LYS A 136 5.42 37.55 1.98
C LYS A 136 4.78 38.75 1.30
N LYS A 137 4.70 39.90 1.99
CA LYS A 137 4.34 41.19 1.37
C LYS A 137 5.38 41.52 0.30
N LYS A 138 4.97 41.63 -0.96
CA LYS A 138 5.81 42.20 -2.03
C LYS A 138 6.09 43.68 -1.67
N LYS A 139 7.36 44.06 -1.53
CA LYS A 139 7.77 45.47 -1.56
C LYS A 139 7.53 45.97 -2.99
N LYS A 140 6.73 47.02 -3.15
CA LYS A 140 6.62 47.77 -4.41
C LYS A 140 7.93 48.56 -4.58
N SER A 141 8.55 48.42 -5.75
CA SER A 141 9.54 49.36 -6.27
C SER A 141 8.83 50.41 -7.12
#